data_AF-A0A920PQ57-F1
#
_entry.id   AF-A0A920PQ57-F1
#
_cell.length_a   1.000
_cell.length_b   1.000
_cell.length_c   1.000
_cell.angle_alpha   90.00
_cell.angle_beta   90.00
_cell.angle_gamma   90.00
#
_symmetry.space_group_name_H-M   'P 1'
#
loop_
_entity.id
_entity.type
_entity.pdbx_description
1 polymer ?
#
loop_
_entity_poly.entity_id
_entity_poly.type
_entity_poly.pdbx_seq_one_letter_code
_entity_poly.pdbx_strand_id
1 'polypeptide(L)'
;MASYLYPPGPGDYRADRLTPEPPLAELQITQPGGAGFTVPGNQVKWQNWRFRVGFTPKEGPVLYTLSFQDGIHDRPLVYRASLSELVVPYGDTAGDHYMNHSFDLGETMFGSQVNSLRLGCDCLGEIHYFSFDMADDLGEVKEMPNIVCLHEEDYGVLWKHTDTSTGNAEVRRSRRLVISSFFTIGNYDYGIFWYLYLDGSIEFEAKLTGTLYLRAIEDDELTPYGARVAPGVNGMVHEHYFNVRLDMSVDGTRTLWWKSSHSGFQRVPRIPTETHTGPKKP
;
A
#
# COMPACT_ATOMS: atom_id res chain seq x y z
N MET A 1 -1.96 41.77 23.96
CA MET A 1 -1.29 41.09 22.83
C MET A 1 -2.39 40.79 21.82
N ALA A 2 -2.17 40.99 20.53
CA ALA A 2 -3.20 40.68 19.54
C ALA A 2 -3.35 39.16 19.48
N SER A 3 -4.47 38.62 19.95
CA SER A 3 -4.86 37.25 19.68
C SER A 3 -5.15 37.17 18.18
N TYR A 4 -4.34 36.43 17.45
CA TYR A 4 -4.67 36.15 16.06
C TYR A 4 -5.82 35.15 16.06
N LEU A 5 -6.98 35.54 15.54
CA LEU A 5 -8.15 34.66 15.35
C LEU A 5 -7.84 33.45 14.45
N TYR A 6 -6.72 33.48 13.73
CA TYR A 6 -6.28 32.44 12.81
C TYR A 6 -4.76 32.25 12.92
N PRO A 7 -4.24 31.03 12.69
CA PRO A 7 -2.81 30.78 12.66
C PRO A 7 -2.03 31.75 11.76
N PRO A 8 -0.97 32.40 12.26
CA PRO A 8 -0.21 33.36 11.48
C PRO A 8 0.74 32.66 10.50
N GLY A 9 0.65 33.01 9.22
CA GLY A 9 1.60 32.61 8.17
C GLY A 9 1.04 31.57 7.17
N PRO A 10 1.60 31.51 5.95
CA PRO A 10 1.19 30.53 4.94
C PRO A 10 1.79 29.14 5.24
N GLY A 11 1.08 28.08 4.83
CA GLY A 11 1.55 26.69 4.84
C GLY A 11 2.03 26.22 3.46
N ASP A 12 2.68 27.09 2.68
CA ASP A 12 3.05 26.80 1.29
C ASP A 12 4.18 25.77 1.21
N TYR A 13 3.97 24.70 0.44
CA TYR A 13 4.97 23.65 0.16
C TYR A 13 5.38 23.59 -1.32
N ARG A 14 4.77 24.42 -2.16
CA ARG A 14 4.99 24.36 -3.61
C ARG A 14 6.34 24.98 -3.99
N ALA A 15 7.04 24.32 -4.91
CA ALA A 15 8.35 24.78 -5.39
C ALA A 15 8.31 26.16 -6.07
N ASP A 16 7.17 26.59 -6.61
CA ASP A 16 7.00 27.94 -7.20
C ASP A 16 6.72 29.03 -6.15
N ARG A 17 6.57 28.65 -4.88
CA ARG A 17 6.31 29.54 -3.73
C ARG A 17 7.46 29.60 -2.73
N LEU A 18 8.40 28.66 -2.81
CA LEU A 18 9.55 28.55 -1.94
C LEU A 18 10.85 28.68 -2.73
N THR A 19 11.96 28.94 -2.05
CA THR A 19 13.29 28.81 -2.66
C THR A 19 13.71 27.34 -2.59
N PRO A 20 13.91 26.64 -3.71
CA PRO A 20 14.28 25.23 -3.69
C PRO A 20 15.71 25.04 -3.16
N GLU A 21 15.93 23.92 -2.46
CA GLU A 21 17.27 23.44 -2.13
C GLU A 21 18.07 23.09 -3.40
N PRO A 22 19.42 23.06 -3.33
CA PRO A 22 20.25 22.62 -4.45
C PRO A 22 19.88 21.20 -4.93
N PRO A 23 19.94 20.92 -6.24
CA PRO A 23 19.61 19.61 -6.77
C PRO A 23 20.61 18.54 -6.30
N LEU A 24 20.10 17.33 -6.07
CA LEU A 24 20.92 16.15 -5.78
C LEU A 24 21.66 15.66 -7.03
N ALA A 25 22.73 14.86 -6.83
CA ALA A 25 23.40 14.17 -7.93
C ALA A 25 22.44 13.17 -8.60
N GLU A 26 22.55 13.06 -9.93
CA GLU A 26 21.66 12.21 -10.73
C GLU A 26 21.84 10.72 -10.41
N LEU A 27 20.71 10.01 -10.28
CA LEU A 27 20.65 8.55 -10.12
C LEU A 27 19.78 7.97 -11.23
N GLN A 28 20.40 7.21 -12.14
CA GLN A 28 19.70 6.53 -13.23
C GLN A 28 19.58 5.03 -12.96
N ILE A 29 18.37 4.49 -13.12
CA ILE A 29 18.07 3.05 -13.06
C ILE A 29 17.55 2.65 -14.43
N THR A 30 18.24 1.73 -15.10
CA THR A 30 17.88 1.27 -16.45
C THR A 30 18.01 -0.25 -16.55
N GLN A 31 17.20 -0.88 -17.40
CA GLN A 31 17.36 -2.30 -17.75
C GLN A 31 17.55 -2.43 -19.27
N PRO A 32 18.79 -2.47 -19.79
CA PRO A 32 19.05 -2.46 -21.24
C PRO A 32 18.43 -3.63 -22.02
N GLY A 33 18.17 -4.76 -21.36
CA GLY A 33 17.48 -5.92 -21.94
C GLY A 33 15.96 -5.91 -21.76
N GLY A 34 15.40 -4.82 -21.23
CA GLY A 34 14.03 -4.73 -20.76
C GLY A 34 13.82 -5.36 -19.38
N ALA A 35 12.58 -5.27 -18.89
CA ALA A 35 12.18 -5.87 -17.63
C ALA A 35 12.11 -7.40 -17.72
N GLY A 36 12.42 -8.09 -16.62
CA GLY A 36 12.40 -9.54 -16.48
C GLY A 36 11.01 -10.13 -16.20
N PHE A 37 9.95 -9.34 -16.37
CA PHE A 37 8.57 -9.78 -16.28
C PHE A 37 7.85 -9.65 -17.62
N THR A 38 6.76 -10.39 -17.78
CA THR A 38 5.85 -10.26 -18.93
C THR A 38 4.43 -10.03 -18.44
N VAL A 39 3.65 -9.29 -19.23
CA VAL A 39 2.28 -8.90 -18.89
C VAL A 39 1.29 -9.21 -20.03
N PRO A 40 0.94 -10.48 -20.30
CA PRO A 40 -0.16 -10.81 -21.20
C PRO A 40 -1.51 -10.38 -20.61
N GLY A 41 -2.07 -9.27 -21.12
CA GLY A 41 -3.31 -8.68 -20.61
C GLY A 41 -3.08 -8.08 -19.22
N ASN A 42 -3.68 -8.66 -18.20
CA ASN A 42 -3.45 -8.29 -16.79
C ASN A 42 -2.73 -9.36 -15.97
N GLN A 43 -2.29 -10.45 -16.61
CA GLN A 43 -1.54 -11.50 -15.95
C GLN A 43 -0.06 -11.15 -15.95
N VAL A 44 0.57 -11.20 -14.78
CA VAL A 44 2.01 -10.97 -14.61
C VAL A 44 2.70 -12.32 -14.45
N LYS A 45 3.84 -12.47 -15.14
CA LYS A 45 4.80 -13.56 -14.93
C LYS A 45 6.16 -12.94 -14.67
N TRP A 46 6.73 -13.20 -13.50
CA TRP A 46 8.05 -12.70 -13.11
C TRP A 46 8.76 -13.77 -12.31
N GLN A 47 9.92 -14.23 -12.78
CA GLN A 47 10.62 -15.35 -12.16
C GLN A 47 9.66 -16.53 -11.96
N ASN A 48 9.54 -17.05 -10.75
CA ASN A 48 8.61 -18.12 -10.38
C ASN A 48 7.20 -17.61 -10.09
N TRP A 49 6.96 -16.30 -9.99
CA TRP A 49 5.65 -15.74 -9.66
C TRP A 49 4.72 -15.68 -10.86
N ARG A 50 3.45 -16.02 -10.63
CA ARG A 50 2.34 -15.80 -11.56
C ARG A 50 1.15 -15.26 -10.79
N PHE A 51 0.53 -14.19 -11.30
CA PHE A 51 -0.66 -13.58 -10.70
C PHE A 51 -1.36 -12.68 -11.71
N ARG A 52 -2.50 -12.08 -11.32
CA ARG A 52 -3.15 -11.03 -12.10
C ARG A 52 -3.28 -9.76 -11.28
N VAL A 53 -3.08 -8.62 -11.93
CA VAL A 53 -3.38 -7.31 -11.36
C VAL A 53 -4.82 -6.95 -11.74
N GLY A 54 -5.62 -6.61 -10.75
CA GLY A 54 -6.92 -5.97 -10.94
C GLY A 54 -6.99 -4.67 -10.14
N PHE A 55 -8.09 -3.96 -10.31
CA PHE A 55 -8.34 -2.71 -9.62
C PHE A 55 -9.85 -2.60 -9.32
N THR A 56 -10.21 -2.12 -8.14
CA THR A 56 -11.62 -1.84 -7.81
C THR A 56 -11.78 -0.39 -7.35
N PRO A 57 -12.92 0.28 -7.65
CA PRO A 57 -13.18 1.64 -7.19
C PRO A 57 -13.15 1.79 -5.67
N LYS A 58 -13.39 0.71 -4.93
CA LYS A 58 -13.37 0.72 -3.47
C LYS A 58 -11.98 0.48 -2.89
N GLU A 59 -11.26 -0.52 -3.36
CA GLU A 59 -10.04 -1.03 -2.69
C GLU A 59 -8.75 -0.57 -3.35
N GLY A 60 -8.80 -0.08 -4.59
CA GLY A 60 -7.61 0.18 -5.39
C GLY A 60 -7.01 -1.12 -5.97
N PRO A 61 -5.67 -1.30 -5.98
CA PRO A 61 -5.04 -2.46 -6.59
C PRO A 61 -5.38 -3.75 -5.82
N VAL A 62 -5.71 -4.79 -6.58
CA VAL A 62 -6.00 -6.13 -6.07
C VAL A 62 -5.16 -7.15 -6.82
N LEU A 63 -4.50 -8.05 -6.09
CA LEU A 63 -3.77 -9.15 -6.70
C LEU A 63 -4.61 -10.43 -6.65
N TYR A 64 -4.75 -11.09 -7.80
CA TYR A 64 -5.53 -12.32 -7.93
C TYR A 64 -4.65 -13.51 -8.30
N THR A 65 -5.00 -14.67 -7.77
CA THR A 65 -4.41 -15.98 -8.09
C THR A 65 -2.89 -15.97 -8.02
N LEU A 66 -2.31 -15.44 -6.93
CA LEU A 66 -0.87 -15.53 -6.69
C LEU A 66 -0.47 -16.99 -6.55
N SER A 67 0.45 -17.41 -7.40
CA SER A 67 1.10 -18.70 -7.35
C SER A 67 2.60 -18.58 -7.53
N PHE A 68 3.31 -19.59 -7.04
CA PHE A 68 4.75 -19.74 -7.18
C PHE A 68 5.05 -21.04 -7.92
N GLN A 69 5.85 -20.96 -8.97
CA GLN A 69 6.24 -22.11 -9.77
C GLN A 69 7.34 -22.90 -9.05
N ASP A 70 7.05 -24.14 -8.69
CA ASP A 70 7.95 -25.10 -8.08
C ASP A 70 8.17 -26.27 -9.06
N GLY A 71 9.32 -26.26 -9.73
CA GLY A 71 9.59 -27.14 -10.87
C GLY A 71 8.61 -26.90 -12.03
N ILE A 72 7.78 -27.90 -12.33
CA ILE A 72 6.77 -27.81 -13.41
C ILE A 72 5.38 -27.42 -12.89
N HIS A 73 5.19 -27.27 -11.59
CA HIS A 73 3.90 -27.06 -10.96
C HIS A 73 3.74 -25.62 -10.48
N ASP A 74 2.64 -24.97 -10.85
CA ASP A 74 2.25 -23.70 -10.24
C ASP A 74 1.51 -23.99 -8.93
N ARG A 75 2.09 -23.60 -7.80
CA ARG A 75 1.53 -23.82 -6.46
C ARG A 75 0.77 -22.57 -6.02
N PRO A 76 -0.56 -22.62 -5.86
CA PRO A 76 -1.34 -21.47 -5.44
C PRO A 76 -1.00 -21.08 -3.99
N LEU A 77 -0.99 -19.78 -3.70
CA LEU A 77 -0.65 -19.23 -2.38
C LEU A 77 -1.78 -18.36 -1.84
N VAL A 78 -2.19 -17.36 -2.62
CA VAL A 78 -3.24 -16.41 -2.27
C VAL A 78 -4.17 -16.23 -3.47
N TYR A 79 -5.45 -16.54 -3.31
CA TYR A 79 -6.45 -16.36 -4.35
C TYR A 79 -6.76 -14.89 -4.60
N ARG A 80 -6.80 -14.08 -3.53
CA ARG A 80 -7.04 -12.63 -3.60
C ARG A 80 -6.34 -11.90 -2.45
N ALA A 81 -5.53 -10.91 -2.77
CA ALA A 81 -4.91 -10.01 -1.81
C ALA A 81 -5.34 -8.56 -2.09
N SER A 82 -5.85 -7.88 -1.07
CA SER A 82 -6.27 -6.47 -1.17
C SER A 82 -6.18 -5.76 0.17
N LEU A 83 -6.12 -4.43 0.13
CA LEU A 83 -6.54 -3.60 1.25
C LEU A 83 -8.07 -3.60 1.26
N SER A 84 -8.71 -4.04 2.35
CA SER A 84 -10.17 -4.06 2.47
C SER A 84 -10.73 -2.93 3.32
N GLU A 85 -9.92 -2.33 4.20
CA GLU A 85 -10.27 -1.09 4.88
C GLU A 85 -9.02 -0.33 5.37
N LEU A 86 -9.15 0.97 5.56
CA LEU A 86 -8.24 1.88 6.24
C LEU A 86 -9.09 2.81 7.10
N VAL A 87 -8.90 2.77 8.42
CA VAL A 87 -9.59 3.68 9.33
C VAL A 87 -8.61 4.63 10.02
N VAL A 88 -8.98 5.90 10.08
CA VAL A 88 -8.17 6.99 10.64
C VAL A 88 -8.91 7.68 11.80
N PRO A 89 -8.91 7.10 13.01
CA PRO A 89 -9.52 7.73 14.18
C PRO A 89 -8.62 8.83 14.77
N TYR A 90 -9.21 9.97 15.11
CA TYR A 90 -8.54 11.06 15.81
C TYR A 90 -8.81 11.01 17.31
N GLY A 91 -7.81 11.41 18.10
CA GLY A 91 -7.87 11.39 19.56
C GLY A 91 -8.25 12.72 20.22
N ASP A 92 -8.40 13.82 19.47
CA ASP A 92 -8.75 15.11 20.05
C ASP A 92 -10.24 15.18 20.39
N THR A 93 -10.54 15.49 21.66
CA THR A 93 -11.91 15.56 22.17
C THR A 93 -12.53 16.96 22.05
N ALA A 94 -11.78 17.95 21.56
CA ALA A 94 -12.24 19.33 21.45
C ALA A 94 -13.26 19.51 20.30
N GLY A 95 -14.32 20.29 20.56
CA GLY A 95 -15.32 20.64 19.55
C GLY A 95 -15.95 19.41 18.90
N ASP A 96 -15.99 19.38 17.57
CA ASP A 96 -16.53 18.27 16.80
C ASP A 96 -15.47 17.20 16.44
N HIS A 97 -14.20 17.40 16.81
CA HIS A 97 -13.10 16.50 16.44
C HIS A 97 -13.21 15.10 17.08
N TYR A 98 -13.97 14.95 18.17
CA TYR A 98 -14.21 13.65 18.79
C TYR A 98 -14.95 12.66 17.86
N MET A 99 -15.63 13.17 16.83
CA MET A 99 -16.34 12.36 15.84
C MET A 99 -15.45 12.05 14.63
N ASN A 100 -14.25 12.60 14.53
CA ASN A 100 -13.38 12.41 13.36
C ASN A 100 -12.82 10.99 13.33
N HIS A 101 -13.41 10.16 12.48
CA HIS A 101 -12.89 8.86 12.09
C HIS A 101 -13.28 8.60 10.65
N SER A 102 -12.30 8.53 9.75
CA SER A 102 -12.57 8.25 8.33
C SER A 102 -12.37 6.78 8.07
N PHE A 103 -13.34 6.10 7.46
CA PHE A 103 -13.15 4.81 6.80
C PHE A 103 -12.83 5.08 5.32
N ASP A 104 -11.55 5.22 4.99
CA ASP A 104 -11.14 5.73 3.68
C ASP A 104 -11.63 4.83 2.53
N LEU A 105 -11.68 3.50 2.69
CA LEU A 105 -12.24 2.63 1.65
C LEU A 105 -13.77 2.58 1.74
N GLY A 106 -14.31 2.47 2.95
CA GLY A 106 -15.75 2.33 3.21
C GLY A 106 -16.59 3.54 2.83
N GLU A 107 -16.09 4.74 3.10
CA GLU A 107 -16.83 6.01 2.99
C GLU A 107 -16.42 6.82 1.76
N THR A 108 -15.16 6.74 1.33
CA THR A 108 -14.63 7.64 0.28
C THR A 108 -14.35 6.97 -1.05
N MET A 109 -14.63 5.67 -1.19
CA MET A 109 -14.31 4.89 -2.40
C MET A 109 -12.83 5.06 -2.78
N PHE A 110 -11.92 4.72 -1.86
CA PHE A 110 -10.47 4.92 -1.96
C PHE A 110 -9.87 4.69 -3.36
N GLY A 111 -10.24 3.60 -4.04
CA GLY A 111 -9.80 3.28 -5.40
C GLY A 111 -10.07 4.39 -6.42
N SER A 112 -11.19 5.10 -6.29
CA SER A 112 -11.58 6.22 -7.16
C SER A 112 -10.69 7.47 -7.02
N GLN A 113 -9.93 7.57 -5.93
CA GLN A 113 -9.05 8.68 -5.59
C GLN A 113 -7.57 8.41 -5.93
N VAL A 114 -7.31 7.37 -6.72
CA VAL A 114 -5.98 7.01 -7.19
C VAL A 114 -5.38 8.09 -8.09
N ASN A 115 -4.08 8.31 -7.97
CA ASN A 115 -3.33 9.23 -8.80
C ASN A 115 -2.88 8.56 -10.10
N SER A 116 -2.79 9.33 -11.18
CA SER A 116 -2.04 8.92 -12.38
C SER A 116 -0.55 9.13 -12.13
N LEU A 117 0.21 8.04 -12.16
CA LEU A 117 1.63 8.03 -11.80
C LEU A 117 2.51 8.40 -13.00
N ARG A 118 3.52 9.22 -12.77
CA ARG A 118 4.42 9.74 -13.79
C ARG A 118 5.80 9.07 -13.73
N LEU A 119 6.28 8.64 -14.89
CA LEU A 119 7.62 8.08 -15.06
C LEU A 119 8.71 9.08 -14.64
N GLY A 120 9.67 8.62 -13.84
CA GLY A 120 10.78 9.41 -13.34
C GLY A 120 10.44 10.33 -12.16
N CYS A 121 9.16 10.42 -11.77
CA CYS A 121 8.71 11.14 -10.58
C CYS A 121 8.19 10.17 -9.52
N ASP A 122 7.08 9.48 -9.81
CA ASP A 122 6.44 8.56 -8.87
C ASP A 122 7.02 7.15 -8.95
N CYS A 123 7.42 6.74 -10.16
CA CYS A 123 8.00 5.42 -10.44
C CYS A 123 9.26 5.58 -11.29
N LEU A 124 10.38 5.01 -10.85
CA LEU A 124 11.71 5.13 -11.48
C LEU A 124 12.23 3.76 -11.92
N GLY A 125 12.84 3.69 -13.09
CA GLY A 125 13.34 2.45 -13.70
C GLY A 125 12.57 2.08 -14.97
N GLU A 126 12.55 0.79 -15.31
CA GLU A 126 11.71 0.28 -16.40
C GLU A 126 10.31 -0.05 -15.89
N ILE A 127 9.36 0.85 -16.16
CA ILE A 127 8.01 0.77 -15.59
C ILE A 127 7.02 0.24 -16.63
N HIS A 128 6.22 -0.73 -16.21
CA HIS A 128 4.96 -1.06 -16.87
C HIS A 128 3.81 -0.45 -16.08
N TYR A 129 2.86 0.17 -16.78
CA TYR A 129 1.68 0.78 -16.17
C TYR A 129 0.43 -0.02 -16.49
N PHE A 130 -0.42 -0.23 -15.49
CA PHE A 130 -1.80 -0.63 -15.72
C PHE A 130 -2.72 0.60 -15.63
N SER A 131 -3.64 0.66 -16.59
CA SER A 131 -4.75 1.61 -16.63
C SER A 131 -6.05 0.83 -16.49
N PHE A 132 -7.02 1.40 -15.79
CA PHE A 132 -8.36 0.82 -15.67
C PHE A 132 -9.41 1.90 -15.88
N ASP A 133 -10.62 1.46 -16.20
CA ASP A 133 -11.77 2.35 -16.33
C ASP A 133 -12.66 2.21 -15.10
N MET A 134 -13.31 3.31 -14.73
CA MET A 134 -14.34 3.35 -13.68
C MET A 134 -15.59 4.06 -14.19
N ALA A 135 -16.72 3.85 -13.52
CA ALA A 135 -17.89 4.69 -13.76
C ALA A 135 -17.76 5.98 -12.94
N ASP A 136 -18.11 7.13 -13.51
CA ASP A 136 -18.29 8.38 -12.77
C ASP A 136 -19.68 8.47 -12.12
N ASP A 137 -19.97 9.60 -11.48
CA ASP A 137 -21.24 9.84 -10.77
C ASP A 137 -22.46 9.87 -11.70
N LEU A 138 -22.26 10.01 -13.01
CA LEU A 138 -23.30 9.96 -14.03
C LEU A 138 -23.41 8.57 -14.69
N GLY A 139 -22.53 7.64 -14.33
CA GLY A 139 -22.45 6.30 -14.91
C GLY A 139 -21.65 6.25 -16.21
N GLU A 140 -20.98 7.33 -16.58
CA GLU A 140 -20.13 7.40 -17.78
C GLU A 140 -18.74 6.82 -17.49
N VAL A 141 -18.04 6.42 -18.56
CA VAL A 141 -16.69 5.85 -18.44
C VAL A 141 -15.69 6.95 -18.12
N LYS A 142 -15.03 6.82 -16.96
CA LYS A 142 -13.87 7.59 -16.54
C LYS A 142 -12.61 6.74 -16.73
N GLU A 143 -11.80 7.11 -17.73
CA GLU A 143 -10.49 6.50 -17.94
C GLU A 143 -9.52 6.91 -16.84
N MET A 144 -8.76 5.95 -16.31
CA MET A 144 -7.78 6.18 -15.25
C MET A 144 -6.42 5.65 -15.70
N PRO A 145 -5.63 6.47 -16.42
CA PRO A 145 -4.36 6.03 -16.98
C PRO A 145 -3.27 5.96 -15.91
N ASN A 146 -2.39 4.97 -16.03
CA ASN A 146 -1.15 4.85 -15.25
C ASN A 146 -1.35 4.81 -13.73
N ILE A 147 -2.39 4.12 -13.28
CA ILE A 147 -2.80 4.11 -11.86
C ILE A 147 -2.18 2.96 -11.04
N VAL A 148 -1.56 1.98 -11.71
CA VAL A 148 -0.72 0.97 -11.05
C VAL A 148 0.63 0.92 -11.75
N CYS A 149 1.71 1.12 -11.00
CA CYS A 149 3.07 0.86 -11.45
C CYS A 149 3.46 -0.60 -11.19
N LEU A 150 4.14 -1.20 -12.16
CA LEU A 150 4.80 -2.49 -12.05
C LEU A 150 6.24 -2.36 -12.50
N HIS A 151 7.19 -2.71 -11.64
CA HIS A 151 8.61 -2.78 -11.99
C HIS A 151 9.33 -3.81 -11.12
N GLU A 152 10.53 -4.21 -11.49
CA GLU A 152 11.43 -4.95 -10.61
C GLU A 152 12.57 -4.04 -10.16
N GLU A 153 13.05 -4.24 -8.94
CA GLU A 153 14.21 -3.52 -8.42
C GLU A 153 15.18 -4.45 -7.72
N ASP A 154 16.45 -4.04 -7.69
CA ASP A 154 17.47 -4.70 -6.89
C ASP A 154 17.15 -4.55 -5.39
N TYR A 155 17.33 -5.63 -4.64
CA TYR A 155 17.11 -5.64 -3.20
C TYR A 155 18.32 -6.18 -2.44
N GLY A 156 19.51 -5.73 -2.82
CA GLY A 156 20.75 -6.08 -2.11
C GLY A 156 21.13 -7.56 -2.24
N VAL A 157 21.57 -8.16 -1.14
CA VAL A 157 22.06 -9.55 -1.08
C VAL A 157 20.91 -10.49 -0.71
N LEU A 158 20.66 -11.51 -1.54
CA LEU A 158 19.71 -12.58 -1.24
C LEU A 158 20.30 -13.56 -0.23
N TRP A 159 21.47 -14.10 -0.55
CA TRP A 159 22.24 -14.94 0.35
C TRP A 159 23.72 -14.80 0.07
N LYS A 160 24.52 -15.00 1.11
CA LYS A 160 25.98 -14.98 1.05
C LYS A 160 26.55 -15.96 2.06
N HIS A 161 27.58 -16.70 1.65
CA HIS A 161 28.35 -17.55 2.54
C HIS A 161 29.84 -17.43 2.23
N THR A 162 30.67 -17.45 3.27
CA THR A 162 32.13 -17.55 3.16
C THR A 162 32.57 -18.72 4.02
N ASP A 163 33.07 -19.77 3.38
CA ASP A 163 33.63 -20.93 4.05
C ASP A 163 35.13 -20.72 4.24
N THR A 164 35.54 -20.45 5.48
CA THR A 164 36.93 -20.20 5.83
C THR A 164 37.80 -21.45 5.77
N SER A 165 37.20 -22.65 5.85
CA SER A 165 37.94 -23.92 5.81
C SER A 165 38.38 -24.27 4.39
N THR A 166 37.57 -23.93 3.39
CA THR A 166 37.89 -24.13 1.97
C THR A 166 38.39 -22.86 1.27
N GLY A 167 38.23 -21.69 1.90
CA GLY A 167 38.57 -20.39 1.32
C GLY A 167 37.54 -19.89 0.29
N ASN A 168 36.42 -20.59 0.10
CA ASN A 168 35.42 -20.26 -0.90
C ASN A 168 34.42 -19.22 -0.38
N ALA A 169 33.94 -18.35 -1.28
CA ALA A 169 32.88 -17.40 -0.99
C ALA A 169 31.86 -17.35 -2.13
N GLU A 170 30.58 -17.32 -1.75
CA GLU A 170 29.45 -17.27 -2.67
C GLU A 170 28.51 -16.12 -2.29
N VAL A 171 27.93 -15.47 -3.30
CA VAL A 171 26.93 -14.41 -3.12
C VAL A 171 25.92 -14.44 -4.26
N ARG A 172 24.64 -14.26 -3.93
CA ARG A 172 23.58 -13.99 -4.91
C ARG A 172 22.83 -12.73 -4.51
N ARG A 173 22.48 -11.91 -5.49
CA ARG A 173 21.71 -10.69 -5.27
C ARG A 173 20.22 -11.00 -5.18
N SER A 174 19.49 -10.22 -4.40
CA SER A 174 18.04 -10.26 -4.35
C SER A 174 17.44 -9.27 -5.33
N ARG A 175 16.20 -9.54 -5.70
CA ARG A 175 15.32 -8.60 -6.40
C ARG A 175 13.93 -8.74 -5.83
N ARG A 176 13.14 -7.69 -5.99
CA ARG A 176 11.70 -7.74 -5.74
C ARG A 176 10.93 -7.15 -6.90
N LEU A 177 9.75 -7.70 -7.15
CA LEU A 177 8.76 -7.11 -8.03
C LEU A 177 7.86 -6.20 -7.20
N VAL A 178 7.67 -4.97 -7.66
CA VAL A 178 6.90 -3.93 -7.00
C VAL A 178 5.60 -3.71 -7.77
N ILE A 179 4.47 -3.79 -7.09
CA ILE A 179 3.15 -3.41 -7.61
C ILE A 179 2.61 -2.30 -6.72
N SER A 180 2.42 -1.10 -7.26
CA SER A 180 2.07 0.06 -6.43
C SER A 180 1.10 1.05 -7.05
N SER A 181 0.37 1.74 -6.17
CA SER A 181 -0.53 2.86 -6.48
C SER A 181 -0.39 3.95 -5.42
N PHE A 182 -0.62 5.21 -5.78
CA PHE A 182 -0.77 6.32 -4.82
C PHE A 182 -2.20 6.85 -4.83
N PHE A 183 -2.67 7.29 -3.67
CA PHE A 183 -4.01 7.79 -3.43
C PHE A 183 -3.94 9.09 -2.65
N THR A 184 -4.77 10.06 -3.00
CA THR A 184 -4.90 11.31 -2.24
C THR A 184 -6.31 11.38 -1.66
N ILE A 185 -6.42 11.33 -0.34
CA ILE A 185 -7.69 11.34 0.40
C ILE A 185 -7.71 12.59 1.29
N GLY A 186 -8.35 13.66 0.80
CA GLY A 186 -8.33 14.94 1.51
C GLY A 186 -6.90 15.44 1.74
N ASN A 187 -6.46 15.45 3.00
CA ASN A 187 -5.11 15.89 3.39
C ASN A 187 -4.05 14.79 3.30
N TYR A 188 -4.43 13.51 3.17
CA TYR A 188 -3.52 12.38 3.21
C TYR A 188 -3.11 11.90 1.83
N ASP A 189 -1.88 11.40 1.72
CA ASP A 189 -1.39 10.68 0.55
C ASP A 189 -0.87 9.30 0.98
N TYR A 190 -1.41 8.25 0.36
CA TYR A 190 -1.06 6.87 0.67
C TYR A 190 -0.45 6.18 -0.53
N GLY A 191 0.79 5.74 -0.40
CA GLY A 191 1.40 4.80 -1.33
C GLY A 191 1.14 3.36 -0.86
N ILE A 192 0.45 2.57 -1.66
CA ILE A 192 0.16 1.16 -1.38
C ILE A 192 1.06 0.29 -2.24
N PHE A 193 1.90 -0.53 -1.61
CA PHE A 193 2.91 -1.35 -2.27
C PHE A 193 2.74 -2.82 -1.91
N TRP A 194 2.74 -3.67 -2.93
CA TRP A 194 2.94 -5.10 -2.81
C TRP A 194 4.30 -5.47 -3.37
N TYR A 195 5.05 -6.27 -2.61
CA TYR A 195 6.35 -6.80 -3.03
C TYR A 195 6.35 -8.31 -3.10
N LEU A 196 6.91 -8.84 -4.19
CA LEU A 196 7.16 -10.28 -4.36
C LEU A 196 8.66 -10.50 -4.51
N TYR A 197 9.22 -11.41 -3.70
CA TYR A 197 10.66 -11.63 -3.62
C TYR A 197 11.10 -12.94 -4.28
N LEU A 198 12.39 -13.05 -4.60
CA LEU A 198 12.97 -14.28 -5.19
C LEU A 198 12.88 -15.51 -4.28
N ASP A 199 12.81 -15.31 -2.96
CA ASP A 199 12.73 -16.39 -1.97
C ASP A 199 11.30 -16.87 -1.68
N GLY A 200 10.29 -16.31 -2.39
CA GLY A 200 8.89 -16.64 -2.18
C GLY A 200 8.17 -15.77 -1.14
N SER A 201 8.87 -14.79 -0.54
CA SER A 201 8.23 -13.84 0.39
C SER A 201 7.25 -12.91 -0.33
N ILE A 202 6.16 -12.57 0.37
CA ILE A 202 5.15 -11.57 -0.03
C ILE A 202 5.12 -10.51 1.05
N GLU A 203 5.19 -9.24 0.67
CA GLU A 203 5.13 -8.11 1.59
C GLU A 203 4.10 -7.09 1.13
N PHE A 204 3.46 -6.45 2.11
CA PHE A 204 2.61 -5.29 1.94
C PHE A 204 3.24 -4.14 2.72
N GLU A 205 3.37 -2.98 2.08
CA GLU A 205 3.85 -1.76 2.69
C GLU A 205 2.91 -0.59 2.34
N ALA A 206 2.54 0.18 3.35
CA ALA A 206 1.86 1.46 3.19
C ALA A 206 2.83 2.59 3.52
N LYS A 207 3.01 3.54 2.59
CA LYS A 207 3.81 4.75 2.77
C LYS A 207 2.86 5.93 2.97
N LEU A 208 2.92 6.55 4.13
CA LEU A 208 2.02 7.64 4.51
C LEU A 208 2.76 8.97 4.34
N THR A 209 2.15 9.89 3.59
CA THR A 209 2.63 11.25 3.40
C THR A 209 1.44 12.21 3.24
N GLY A 210 1.65 13.36 2.61
CA GLY A 210 0.68 14.43 2.47
C GLY A 210 0.82 15.44 3.59
N THR A 211 -0.30 15.94 4.08
CA THR A 211 -0.37 17.01 5.08
C THR A 211 -1.16 16.55 6.31
N LEU A 212 -0.81 17.10 7.47
CA LEU A 212 -1.57 16.86 8.69
C LEU A 212 -2.96 17.49 8.57
N TYR A 213 -3.96 16.83 9.15
CA TYR A 213 -5.23 17.48 9.44
C TYR A 213 -5.08 18.30 10.72
N LEU A 214 -5.34 19.60 10.62
CA LEU A 214 -4.94 20.58 11.63
C LEU A 214 -6.14 21.15 12.38
N ARG A 215 -5.89 21.53 13.64
CA ARG A 215 -6.82 22.29 14.47
C ARG A 215 -6.18 23.61 14.89
N ALA A 216 -6.95 24.70 14.87
CA ALA A 216 -6.52 25.97 15.45
C ALA A 216 -6.55 25.90 16.97
N ILE A 217 -5.54 26.47 17.62
CA ILE A 217 -5.41 26.56 19.09
C ILE A 217 -5.05 27.99 19.50
N GLU A 218 -5.42 28.36 20.72
CA GLU A 218 -4.86 29.55 21.36
C GLU A 218 -3.37 29.32 21.73
N ASP A 219 -2.60 30.40 21.86
CA ASP A 219 -1.15 30.32 22.05
C ASP A 219 -0.71 29.56 23.32
N ASP A 220 -1.52 29.60 24.37
CA ASP A 220 -1.31 28.97 25.67
C ASP A 220 -2.23 27.77 25.93
N GLU A 221 -2.99 27.33 24.92
CA GLU A 221 -3.86 26.16 25.03
C GLU A 221 -3.05 24.88 25.24
N LEU A 222 -3.43 24.08 26.23
CA LEU A 222 -2.86 22.75 26.44
C LEU A 222 -3.43 21.77 25.42
N THR A 223 -2.56 21.06 24.70
CA THR A 223 -2.93 20.06 23.69
C THR A 223 -2.54 18.64 24.13
N PRO A 224 -3.22 18.03 25.12
CA PRO A 224 -2.85 16.69 25.62
C PRO A 224 -3.01 15.58 24.57
N TYR A 225 -3.76 15.83 23.50
CA TYR A 225 -4.06 14.88 22.41
C TYR A 225 -3.49 15.33 21.06
N GLY A 226 -2.43 16.14 21.06
CA GLY A 226 -1.82 16.67 19.86
C GLY A 226 -0.44 17.24 20.10
N ALA A 227 0.19 17.67 19.02
CA ALA A 227 1.43 18.43 19.06
C ALA A 227 1.25 19.76 18.34
N ARG A 228 1.69 20.85 18.97
CA ARG A 228 1.78 22.15 18.31
C ARG A 228 2.84 22.09 17.20
N VAL A 229 2.42 22.24 15.96
CA VAL A 229 3.30 22.16 14.76
C VAL A 229 3.67 23.53 14.20
N ALA A 230 2.91 24.57 14.55
CA ALA A 230 3.21 25.97 14.25
C ALA A 230 2.51 26.88 15.27
N PRO A 231 2.81 28.20 15.31
CA PRO A 231 2.05 29.12 16.14
C PRO A 231 0.54 29.04 15.86
N GLY A 232 -0.28 28.83 16.89
CA GLY A 232 -1.73 28.67 16.74
C GLY A 232 -2.21 27.37 16.04
N VAL A 233 -1.31 26.42 15.74
CA VAL A 233 -1.66 25.20 14.98
C VAL A 233 -1.31 23.93 15.76
N ASN A 234 -2.31 23.08 15.97
CA ASN A 234 -2.17 21.76 16.55
C ASN A 234 -2.35 20.66 15.48
N GLY A 235 -1.38 19.76 15.40
CA GLY A 235 -1.52 18.47 14.73
C GLY A 235 -2.09 17.46 15.72
N MET A 236 -3.31 17.02 15.50
CA MET A 236 -4.00 16.10 16.41
C MET A 236 -3.42 14.69 16.29
N VAL A 237 -3.27 14.01 17.43
CA VAL A 237 -2.92 12.58 17.46
C VAL A 237 -4.02 11.79 16.76
N HIS A 238 -3.61 10.90 15.86
CA HIS A 238 -4.49 10.00 15.15
C HIS A 238 -3.71 8.74 14.79
N GLU A 239 -4.44 7.68 14.46
CA GLU A 239 -3.86 6.39 14.06
C GLU A 239 -4.28 6.05 12.63
N HIS A 240 -3.53 5.17 11.97
CA HIS A 240 -3.87 4.65 10.64
C HIS A 240 -3.93 3.13 10.73
N TYR A 241 -5.13 2.57 10.74
CA TYR A 241 -5.34 1.12 10.84
C TYR A 241 -5.69 0.53 9.48
N PHE A 242 -4.78 -0.29 8.96
CA PHE A 242 -4.97 -0.99 7.68
C PHE A 242 -5.51 -2.40 7.92
N ASN A 243 -6.55 -2.78 7.17
CA ASN A 243 -7.07 -4.14 7.12
C ASN A 243 -6.74 -4.77 5.77
N VAL A 244 -5.75 -5.68 5.76
CA VAL A 244 -5.36 -6.41 4.55
C VAL A 244 -6.12 -7.74 4.50
N ARG A 245 -6.93 -7.93 3.46
CA ARG A 245 -7.66 -9.18 3.22
C ARG A 245 -6.84 -10.12 2.34
N LEU A 246 -6.43 -11.23 2.93
CA LEU A 246 -5.76 -12.34 2.23
C LEU A 246 -6.68 -13.56 2.15
N ASP A 247 -7.20 -13.82 0.95
CA ASP A 247 -7.96 -15.03 0.65
C ASP A 247 -6.99 -16.18 0.34
N MET A 248 -6.58 -16.90 1.38
CA MET A 248 -5.50 -17.88 1.29
C MET A 248 -5.90 -19.14 0.53
N SER A 249 -5.03 -19.59 -0.36
CA SER A 249 -5.21 -20.81 -1.15
C SER A 249 -3.94 -21.65 -1.22
N VAL A 250 -3.21 -21.80 -0.11
CA VAL A 250 -1.92 -22.51 -0.05
C VAL A 250 -2.09 -23.96 -0.52
N ASP A 251 -1.48 -24.29 -1.66
CA ASP A 251 -1.60 -25.57 -2.37
C ASP A 251 -3.06 -26.01 -2.67
N GLY A 252 -3.99 -25.05 -2.74
CA GLY A 252 -5.39 -25.28 -3.10
C GLY A 252 -6.38 -24.61 -2.15
N THR A 253 -7.66 -24.98 -2.25
CA THR A 253 -8.77 -24.29 -1.55
C THR A 253 -8.97 -24.71 -0.09
N ARG A 254 -8.24 -25.72 0.39
CA ARG A 254 -8.38 -26.27 1.74
C ARG A 254 -7.27 -25.79 2.66
N THR A 255 -7.35 -24.53 3.07
CA THR A 255 -6.39 -23.92 4.01
C THR A 255 -6.81 -24.16 5.47
N LEU A 256 -5.85 -24.54 6.31
CA LEU A 256 -6.00 -24.63 7.77
C LEU A 256 -5.10 -23.60 8.46
N TRP A 257 -5.58 -23.05 9.56
CA TRP A 257 -4.85 -22.06 10.34
C TRP A 257 -4.26 -22.67 11.61
N TRP A 258 -3.00 -22.32 11.89
CA TRP A 258 -2.28 -22.76 13.07
C TRP A 258 -1.60 -21.56 13.71
N LYS A 259 -1.66 -21.49 15.04
CA LYS A 259 -0.86 -20.56 15.84
C LYS A 259 0.35 -21.32 16.36
N SER A 260 1.54 -20.80 16.10
CA SER A 260 2.79 -21.30 16.68
C SER A 260 3.24 -20.35 17.79
N SER A 261 3.73 -20.93 18.89
CA SER A 261 4.47 -20.23 19.95
C SER A 261 5.73 -21.04 20.27
N HIS A 262 6.63 -20.44 21.05
CA HIS A 262 7.82 -21.15 21.54
C HIS A 262 7.49 -22.47 22.27
N SER A 263 6.28 -22.57 22.83
CA SER A 263 5.77 -23.73 23.56
C SER A 263 5.03 -24.78 22.71
N GLY A 264 4.77 -24.53 21.42
CA GLY A 264 4.14 -25.52 20.53
C GLY A 264 3.22 -24.95 19.45
N PHE A 265 2.42 -25.83 18.85
CA PHE A 265 1.49 -25.50 17.78
C PHE A 265 0.05 -25.79 18.19
N GLN A 266 -0.85 -24.86 17.94
CA GLN A 266 -2.28 -25.01 18.20
C GLN A 266 -3.07 -24.71 16.93
N ARG A 267 -3.99 -25.61 16.56
CA ARG A 267 -4.92 -25.37 15.46
C ARG A 267 -5.87 -24.23 15.84
N VAL A 268 -5.99 -23.23 14.97
CA VAL A 268 -6.99 -22.18 15.12
C VAL A 268 -8.33 -22.74 14.64
N PRO A 269 -9.37 -22.75 15.48
CA PRO A 269 -10.69 -23.20 15.08
C PRO A 269 -11.19 -22.35 13.91
N ARG A 270 -11.78 -23.00 12.90
CA ARG A 270 -12.51 -22.25 11.87
C ARG A 270 -13.77 -21.71 12.55
N ILE A 271 -14.00 -20.41 12.49
CA ILE A 271 -15.33 -19.85 12.84
C ILE A 271 -16.31 -20.58 11.91
N PRO A 272 -17.38 -21.21 12.44
CA PRO A 272 -18.39 -21.82 11.59
C PRO A 272 -18.91 -20.75 10.64
N THR A 273 -18.65 -20.89 9.34
CA THR A 273 -19.42 -20.16 8.35
C THR A 273 -20.83 -20.70 8.50
N GLU A 274 -21.77 -19.90 9.01
CA GLU A 274 -23.18 -20.26 8.95
C GLU A 274 -23.49 -20.57 7.49
N THR A 275 -23.71 -21.84 7.20
CA THR A 275 -24.38 -22.19 5.96
C THR A 275 -25.77 -21.62 6.12
N HIS A 276 -26.05 -20.49 5.47
CA HIS A 276 -27.42 -20.04 5.22
C HIS A 276 -28.12 -21.16 4.45
N THR A 277 -28.68 -22.11 5.19
CA THR A 277 -29.75 -22.94 4.69
C THR A 277 -30.93 -21.99 4.60
N GLY A 278 -31.24 -21.55 3.38
CA GLY A 278 -32.40 -20.71 3.13
C GLY A 278 -33.65 -21.32 3.78
N PRO A 279 -34.67 -20.50 4.11
CA PRO A 279 -35.85 -20.98 4.79
C PRO A 279 -36.45 -22.14 4.01
N LYS A 280 -36.59 -23.31 4.66
CA LYS A 280 -37.45 -24.37 4.17
C LYS A 280 -38.85 -23.76 4.06
N LYS A 281 -39.32 -23.54 2.84
CA LYS A 281 -40.73 -23.19 2.61
C LYS A 281 -41.60 -24.29 3.24
N PRO A 282 -42.72 -23.92 3.89
CA PRO A 282 -43.66 -24.86 4.48
C PRO A 282 -44.25 -25.82 3.44
#